data_AF-A0A956HYL7-F1
#
_entry.id   AF-A0A956HYL7-F1
#
_cell.length_a   1.000
_cell.length_b   1.000
_cell.length_c   1.000
_cell.angle_alpha   90.00
_cell.angle_beta   90.00
_cell.angle_gamma   90.00
#
_symmetry.space_group_name_H-M   'P 1'
#
loop_
_entity.id
_entity.type
_entity.pdbx_description
1 polymer ?
#
loop_
_entity_poly.entity_id
_entity_poly.type
_entity_poly.pdbx_seq_one_letter_code
_entity_poly.pdbx_strand_id
1 'polypeptide(L)'
;MLGSRAMEAFMAADPKNAPAKTATDPVCGMTVRRDTQHRREQAGETVLFCSSRCAEKFETDPARYSATASVEHGHREKAQDSHSRHGVYTCPMHPEVAQDKPGDCPKCGMSLELSGALPSPHGGEWTCPMHPEVVRDAPGDCPICGMALEPKAPVAGEEDNAELRDMTRRFWFAAVLSVPLLAIVMLDMLPGRPISAALPGRIRSFIELGLAAPVCLWSAWPFYVRAVRSIRNRSLNMFTLIGLGVSVAFIYSVVAALLPDVFPESFRGHGGEVAVYFEAAAVIVTLILLGQVLELRARSQTSLAVEKLMGLAAKSARRVNDDGSEQDVPLDAVQAGNRLRVRPGEKVPVD
;
A
#
# COMPACT_ATOMS: atom_id res chain seq x y z
N MET A 1 -31.54 69.21 -17.80
CA MET A 1 -32.32 68.52 -18.85
C MET A 1 -31.88 67.06 -18.88
N LEU A 2 -32.85 66.16 -19.03
CA LEU A 2 -32.76 64.68 -19.06
C LEU A 2 -32.52 64.05 -17.67
N GLY A 3 -33.47 63.40 -17.00
CA GLY A 3 -34.73 62.84 -17.48
C GLY A 3 -34.94 61.50 -16.79
N SER A 4 -35.31 61.55 -15.50
CA SER A 4 -35.72 60.40 -14.68
C SER A 4 -37.04 59.85 -15.20
N ARG A 5 -36.99 58.84 -16.09
CA ARG A 5 -38.15 58.10 -16.62
C ARG A 5 -37.68 56.80 -17.32
N ALA A 6 -37.29 55.80 -16.54
CA ALA A 6 -37.06 54.44 -17.05
C ALA A 6 -37.11 53.40 -15.92
N MET A 7 -38.13 53.44 -15.06
CA MET A 7 -38.28 52.44 -13.98
C MET A 7 -39.69 51.87 -13.83
N GLU A 8 -40.55 51.99 -14.84
CA GLU A 8 -41.87 51.34 -14.89
C GLU A 8 -42.27 51.08 -16.35
N ALA A 9 -41.89 49.92 -16.89
CA ALA A 9 -42.57 49.20 -17.97
C ALA A 9 -41.61 48.15 -18.55
N PHE A 10 -41.67 46.92 -18.05
CA PHE A 10 -41.55 45.68 -18.84
C PHE A 10 -41.78 44.46 -17.92
N MET A 11 -42.96 44.41 -17.28
CA MET A 11 -43.53 43.14 -16.82
C MET A 11 -44.16 42.44 -18.03
N ALA A 12 -43.34 41.77 -18.81
CA ALA A 12 -43.78 40.72 -19.72
C ALA A 12 -43.03 39.45 -19.32
N ALA A 13 -43.74 38.55 -18.64
CA ALA A 13 -43.22 37.25 -18.24
C ALA A 13 -42.87 36.43 -19.49
N ASP A 14 -41.57 36.13 -19.64
CA ASP A 14 -41.03 35.28 -20.69
C ASP A 14 -41.48 33.82 -20.43
N PRO A 15 -42.18 33.13 -21.35
CA PRO A 15 -42.73 31.79 -21.14
C PRO A 15 -41.65 30.67 -21.06
N LYS A 16 -40.37 31.03 -21.05
CA LYS A 16 -39.24 30.08 -21.08
C LYS A 16 -38.77 29.57 -19.72
N ASN A 17 -39.41 29.97 -18.61
CA ASN A 17 -39.03 29.55 -17.28
C ASN A 17 -40.15 28.84 -16.49
N ALA A 18 -40.92 27.99 -17.18
CA ALA A 18 -41.68 26.96 -16.51
C ALA A 18 -40.71 25.85 -16.04
N PRO A 19 -40.81 25.33 -14.80
CA PRO A 19 -39.94 24.25 -14.34
C PRO A 19 -40.16 23.03 -15.25
N ALA A 20 -39.16 22.73 -16.09
CA ALA A 20 -39.18 21.57 -16.96
C ALA A 20 -39.30 20.34 -16.06
N LYS A 21 -40.42 19.60 -16.19
CA LYS A 21 -40.61 18.34 -15.46
C LYS A 21 -39.46 17.41 -15.85
N THR A 22 -38.62 17.07 -14.88
CA THR A 22 -37.50 16.15 -15.04
C THR A 22 -37.92 14.73 -14.66
N ALA A 23 -37.19 13.73 -15.15
CA ALA A 23 -37.33 12.32 -14.84
C ALA A 23 -35.94 11.72 -14.63
N THR A 24 -35.81 10.59 -13.94
CA THR A 24 -34.52 9.95 -13.66
C THR A 24 -34.28 8.81 -14.64
N ASP A 25 -33.09 8.76 -15.25
CA ASP A 25 -32.65 7.63 -16.06
C ASP A 25 -32.38 6.41 -15.15
N PRO A 26 -33.03 5.25 -15.37
CA PRO A 26 -32.92 4.09 -14.48
C PRO A 26 -31.58 3.34 -14.61
N VAL A 27 -30.79 3.58 -15.66
CA VAL A 27 -29.50 2.90 -15.88
C VAL A 27 -28.34 3.63 -15.21
N CYS A 28 -28.37 4.97 -15.21
CA CYS A 28 -27.27 5.79 -14.69
C CYS A 28 -27.64 6.75 -13.56
N GLY A 29 -28.93 6.92 -13.26
CA GLY A 29 -29.42 7.84 -12.23
C GLY A 29 -29.39 9.32 -12.62
N MET A 30 -29.05 9.67 -13.87
CA MET A 30 -29.02 11.06 -14.32
C MET A 30 -30.42 11.65 -14.46
N THR A 31 -30.57 12.92 -14.08
CA THR A 31 -31.80 13.67 -14.29
C THR A 31 -31.93 14.07 -15.76
N VAL A 32 -32.97 13.59 -16.42
CA VAL A 32 -33.28 13.81 -17.83
C VAL A 32 -34.48 14.74 -17.94
N ARG A 33 -34.45 15.64 -18.92
CA ARG A 33 -35.62 16.46 -19.27
C ARG A 33 -36.63 15.60 -20.05
N ARG A 34 -37.93 15.80 -19.82
CA ARG A 34 -38.99 15.05 -20.52
C ARG A 34 -39.04 15.26 -22.04
N ASP A 35 -38.29 16.22 -22.58
CA ASP A 35 -38.14 16.48 -24.01
C ASP A 35 -36.99 15.69 -24.68
N THR A 36 -36.36 14.74 -23.98
CA THR A 36 -35.30 13.90 -24.56
C THR A 36 -35.79 13.09 -25.77
N GLN A 37 -34.93 12.98 -26.78
CA GLN A 37 -35.12 12.11 -27.95
C GLN A 37 -34.94 10.63 -27.61
N HIS A 38 -34.31 10.31 -26.47
CA HIS A 38 -34.01 8.94 -26.05
C HIS A 38 -35.10 8.43 -25.08
N ARG A 39 -36.17 7.87 -25.65
CA ARG A 39 -37.31 7.29 -24.91
C ARG A 39 -37.62 5.88 -25.39
N ARG A 40 -38.10 5.01 -24.50
CA ARG A 40 -38.59 3.65 -24.81
C ARG A 40 -39.89 3.39 -24.07
N GLU A 41 -40.74 2.55 -24.66
CA GLU A 41 -42.02 2.17 -24.09
C GLU A 41 -41.91 0.74 -23.54
N GLN A 42 -42.18 0.56 -22.24
CA GLN A 42 -42.15 -0.75 -21.60
C GLN A 42 -43.35 -0.90 -20.68
N ALA A 43 -44.10 -2.00 -20.83
CA ALA A 43 -45.30 -2.30 -20.04
C ALA A 43 -46.35 -1.16 -20.00
N GLY A 44 -46.40 -0.32 -21.05
CA GLY A 44 -47.31 0.83 -21.13
C GLY A 44 -46.78 2.13 -20.52
N GLU A 45 -45.56 2.15 -19.99
CA GLU A 45 -44.91 3.36 -19.46
C GLU A 45 -43.75 3.81 -20.35
N THR A 46 -43.64 5.13 -20.57
CA THR A 46 -42.51 5.72 -21.32
C THR A 46 -41.33 5.98 -20.38
N VAL A 47 -40.25 5.21 -20.55
CA VAL A 47 -38.98 5.36 -19.83
C VAL A 47 -38.06 6.30 -20.61
N LEU A 48 -37.44 7.26 -19.91
CA LEU A 48 -36.62 8.33 -20.49
C LEU A 48 -35.13 8.13 -20.14
N PHE A 49 -34.25 8.35 -21.12
CA PHE A 49 -32.82 8.10 -20.99
C PHE A 49 -31.97 9.34 -21.32
N CYS A 50 -30.80 9.45 -20.69
CA CYS A 50 -29.85 10.53 -20.92
C CYS A 50 -29.11 10.40 -22.25
N SER A 51 -28.99 9.17 -22.78
CA SER A 51 -28.21 8.86 -23.98
C SER A 51 -28.70 7.58 -24.67
N SER A 52 -28.34 7.42 -25.95
CA SER A 52 -28.61 6.20 -26.71
C SER A 52 -28.01 4.94 -26.07
N ARG A 53 -26.84 5.06 -25.44
CA ARG A 53 -26.19 3.94 -24.74
C ARG A 53 -26.95 3.45 -23.51
N CYS A 54 -27.63 4.36 -22.79
CA CYS A 54 -28.46 3.96 -21.65
C CYS A 54 -29.75 3.29 -22.12
N ALA A 55 -30.34 3.78 -23.21
CA ALA A 55 -31.49 3.11 -23.84
C ALA A 55 -31.15 1.67 -24.31
N GLU A 56 -29.99 1.48 -24.94
CA GLU A 56 -29.53 0.17 -25.43
C GLU A 56 -29.20 -0.81 -24.29
N LYS A 57 -28.62 -0.32 -23.19
CA LYS A 57 -28.39 -1.11 -21.96
C LYS A 57 -29.69 -1.52 -21.26
N PHE A 58 -30.71 -0.69 -21.37
CA PHE A 58 -32.03 -0.99 -20.82
C PHE A 58 -32.77 -2.05 -21.66
N GLU A 59 -32.64 -2.00 -22.98
CA GLU A 59 -33.21 -3.01 -23.89
C GLU A 59 -32.59 -4.39 -23.71
N THR A 60 -31.30 -4.46 -23.35
CA THR A 60 -30.56 -5.72 -23.21
C THR A 60 -30.86 -6.46 -21.92
N ASP A 61 -31.19 -5.76 -20.82
CA ASP A 61 -31.58 -6.40 -19.55
C ASP A 61 -32.58 -5.52 -18.78
N PRO A 62 -33.86 -5.48 -19.21
CA PRO A 62 -34.83 -4.56 -18.64
C PRO A 62 -35.19 -4.89 -17.18
N ALA A 63 -35.16 -6.17 -16.81
CA ALA A 63 -35.52 -6.65 -15.47
C ALA A 63 -34.55 -6.15 -14.39
N ARG A 64 -33.28 -5.94 -14.76
CA ARG A 64 -32.25 -5.39 -13.87
C ARG A 64 -32.51 -3.94 -13.47
N TYR A 65 -33.18 -3.17 -14.32
CA TYR A 65 -33.35 -1.72 -14.16
C TYR A 65 -34.81 -1.31 -13.87
N SER A 66 -35.77 -2.25 -13.94
CA SER A 66 -37.19 -1.98 -13.70
C SER A 66 -37.64 -2.17 -12.24
N ALA A 67 -36.73 -2.54 -11.33
CA ALA A 67 -37.01 -2.66 -9.90
C ALA A 67 -36.50 -1.43 -9.13
N THR A 68 -37.45 -0.67 -8.56
CA THR A 68 -37.23 0.49 -7.69
C THR A 68 -36.38 0.13 -6.46
N ALA A 69 -35.09 0.44 -6.50
CA ALA A 69 -34.26 0.60 -5.31
C ALA A 69 -33.62 1.99 -5.36
N SER A 70 -34.12 2.86 -4.50
CA SER A 70 -33.57 4.15 -4.14
C SER A 70 -32.07 4.05 -3.83
N VAL A 71 -31.23 4.53 -4.75
CA VAL A 71 -29.87 4.98 -4.45
C VAL A 71 -29.95 6.48 -4.22
N GLU A 72 -30.12 6.88 -2.96
CA GLU A 72 -29.87 8.26 -2.54
C GLU A 72 -28.36 8.53 -2.66
N HIS A 73 -27.98 9.41 -3.58
CA HIS A 73 -26.68 10.10 -3.56
C HIS A 73 -26.94 11.56 -3.15
N GLY A 74 -26.99 11.77 -1.83
CA GLY A 74 -26.92 13.09 -1.22
C GLY A 74 -25.47 13.52 -1.04
N HIS A 75 -25.14 14.71 -1.52
CA HIS A 75 -23.88 15.42 -1.31
C HIS A 75 -23.39 15.38 0.15
N ARG A 76 -22.15 14.93 0.38
CA ARG A 76 -21.38 15.26 1.57
C ARG A 76 -19.98 15.73 1.16
N GLU A 77 -19.64 16.91 1.68
CA GLU A 77 -18.34 17.57 1.57
C GLU A 77 -17.17 16.67 1.95
N LYS A 78 -16.04 16.94 1.27
CA LYS A 78 -14.67 16.41 1.43
C LYS A 78 -14.39 15.71 2.78
N ALA A 79 -14.17 14.39 2.72
CA ALA A 79 -13.36 13.68 3.69
C ALA A 79 -12.54 12.60 2.97
N GLN A 80 -11.29 12.50 3.37
CA GLN A 80 -10.30 11.51 2.97
C GLN A 80 -10.74 10.12 3.45
N ASP A 81 -10.69 9.10 2.58
CA ASP A 81 -10.73 7.67 2.95
C ASP A 81 -9.68 6.99 2.04
N SER A 82 -8.53 6.45 2.49
CA SER A 82 -8.24 5.48 3.55
C SER A 82 -9.17 4.27 3.55
N HIS A 83 -8.85 3.29 2.71
CA HIS A 83 -9.35 1.92 2.84
C HIS A 83 -8.92 1.34 4.20
N SER A 84 -9.78 1.42 5.22
CA SER A 84 -9.60 0.73 6.50
C SER A 84 -10.05 -0.73 6.35
N ARG A 85 -9.11 -1.63 6.05
CA ARG A 85 -9.27 -3.06 6.36
C ARG A 85 -9.24 -3.20 7.88
N HIS A 86 -10.25 -3.84 8.48
CA HIS A 86 -10.28 -4.13 9.92
C HIS A 86 -9.57 -5.46 10.16
N GLY A 87 -8.41 -5.42 10.81
CA GLY A 87 -7.67 -6.59 11.26
C GLY A 87 -6.49 -6.18 12.13
N VAL A 88 -5.84 -7.14 12.78
CA VAL A 88 -4.75 -6.85 13.72
C VAL A 88 -3.46 -6.76 12.93
N TYR A 89 -2.71 -5.67 13.07
CA TYR A 89 -1.45 -5.41 12.38
C TYR A 89 -0.28 -5.52 13.37
N THR A 90 0.76 -6.28 13.03
CA THR A 90 1.90 -6.60 13.91
C THR A 90 3.26 -6.22 13.28
N CYS A 91 4.26 -5.81 14.08
CA CYS A 91 5.63 -5.56 13.57
C CYS A 91 6.42 -6.87 13.48
N PRO A 92 7.03 -7.20 12.32
CA PRO A 92 7.88 -8.39 12.16
C PRO A 92 9.06 -8.48 13.13
N MET A 93 9.51 -7.32 13.64
CA MET A 93 10.62 -7.22 14.59
C MET A 93 10.18 -7.06 16.05
N HIS A 94 8.89 -6.79 16.29
CA HIS A 94 8.32 -6.64 17.63
C HIS A 94 6.92 -7.27 17.64
N PRO A 95 6.83 -8.61 17.73
CA PRO A 95 5.57 -9.35 17.71
C PRO A 95 4.59 -8.90 18.81
N GLU A 96 5.10 -8.33 19.89
CA GLU A 96 4.31 -7.78 21.00
C GLU A 96 3.55 -6.47 20.65
N VAL A 97 3.76 -5.90 19.47
CA VAL A 97 3.09 -4.70 19.00
C VAL A 97 1.98 -5.09 18.02
N ALA A 98 0.75 -5.21 18.51
CA ALA A 98 -0.46 -5.44 17.73
C ALA A 98 -1.34 -4.17 17.72
N GLN A 99 -1.82 -3.74 16.55
CA GLN A 99 -2.73 -2.59 16.40
C GLN A 99 -3.89 -2.91 15.47
N ASP A 100 -5.08 -2.40 15.75
CA ASP A 100 -6.29 -2.67 14.96
C ASP A 100 -6.35 -1.89 13.63
N LYS A 101 -5.28 -1.14 13.32
CA LYS A 101 -5.23 -0.18 12.21
C LYS A 101 -3.92 -0.35 11.45
N PRO A 102 -3.96 -0.24 10.10
CA PRO A 102 -2.74 -0.16 9.33
C PRO A 102 -1.97 1.09 9.75
N GLY A 103 -0.68 0.93 9.92
CA GLY A 103 0.16 1.98 10.42
C GLY A 103 1.55 1.45 10.63
N ASP A 104 2.42 2.32 11.13
CA ASP A 104 3.76 1.90 11.37
C ASP A 104 3.98 1.63 12.88
N CYS A 105 4.80 0.63 13.17
CA CYS A 105 5.00 0.16 14.52
C CYS A 105 5.60 1.24 15.42
N PRO A 106 5.02 1.49 16.61
CA PRO A 106 5.52 2.45 17.57
C PRO A 106 6.95 2.13 18.02
N LYS A 107 7.37 0.85 18.06
CA LYS A 107 8.70 0.38 18.49
C LYS A 107 9.81 0.48 17.44
N CYS A 108 9.68 -0.29 16.36
CA CYS A 108 10.72 -0.48 15.35
C CYS A 108 10.74 0.64 14.30
N GLY A 109 9.61 1.30 14.02
CA GLY A 109 9.50 2.09 12.80
C GLY A 109 8.93 1.39 11.57
N MET A 110 9.01 0.06 11.54
CA MET A 110 8.58 -0.74 10.39
C MET A 110 7.07 -0.70 10.25
N SER A 111 6.58 -0.82 9.02
CA SER A 111 5.16 -0.99 8.72
C SER A 111 4.63 -2.19 9.50
N LEU A 112 3.47 -2.04 10.11
CA LEU A 112 2.78 -3.16 10.72
C LEU A 112 2.15 -3.98 9.60
N GLU A 113 2.42 -5.28 9.57
CA GLU A 113 1.87 -6.23 8.62
C GLU A 113 0.56 -6.78 9.18
N LEU A 114 -0.47 -6.94 8.33
CA LEU A 114 -1.74 -7.51 8.76
C LEU A 114 -1.56 -8.96 9.26
N SER A 115 -1.55 -9.12 10.57
CA SER A 115 -1.62 -10.38 11.28
C SER A 115 -3.08 -10.81 11.43
N GLY A 116 -3.67 -11.23 10.31
CA GLY A 116 -4.98 -11.89 10.28
C GLY A 116 -6.17 -10.95 10.40
N ALA A 117 -7.09 -11.10 9.44
CA ALA A 117 -8.47 -10.63 9.56
C ALA A 117 -9.14 -11.29 10.77
N LEU A 118 -10.08 -10.58 11.39
CA LEU A 118 -10.85 -11.05 12.53
C LEU A 118 -11.31 -12.52 12.35
N PRO A 119 -11.16 -13.36 13.39
CA PRO A 119 -11.53 -14.76 13.32
C PRO A 119 -13.02 -14.90 13.03
N SER A 120 -13.36 -15.74 12.06
CA SER A 120 -14.70 -16.33 12.02
C SER A 120 -14.87 -17.22 13.26
N PRO A 121 -16.07 -17.37 13.86
CA PRO A 121 -16.26 -17.83 15.24
C PRO A 121 -15.99 -19.32 15.51
N HIS A 122 -15.21 -20.02 14.69
CA HIS A 122 -14.95 -21.44 14.85
C HIS A 122 -13.47 -21.66 15.19
N GLY A 123 -13.26 -22.18 16.41
CA GLY A 123 -11.98 -22.25 17.12
C GLY A 123 -10.83 -22.82 16.30
N GLY A 124 -9.74 -22.07 16.25
CA GLY A 124 -8.44 -22.55 15.79
C GLY A 124 -7.55 -22.83 16.99
N GLU A 125 -6.80 -23.92 16.93
CA GLU A 125 -5.76 -24.26 17.90
C GLU A 125 -4.57 -23.28 17.81
N TRP A 126 -4.08 -22.83 18.96
CA TRP A 126 -2.96 -21.92 19.16
C TRP A 126 -1.82 -22.68 19.82
N THR A 127 -0.58 -22.48 19.35
CA THR A 127 0.59 -23.20 19.87
C THR A 127 1.77 -22.29 20.18
N CYS A 128 2.64 -22.71 21.09
CA CYS A 128 3.83 -21.96 21.45
C CYS A 128 5.00 -22.32 20.52
N PRO A 129 5.67 -21.33 19.89
CA PRO A 129 6.78 -21.59 18.97
C PRO A 129 7.98 -22.29 19.62
N MET A 130 8.13 -22.18 20.94
CA MET A 130 9.19 -22.84 21.71
C MET A 130 8.75 -24.14 22.40
N HIS A 131 7.44 -24.33 22.62
CA HIS A 131 6.88 -25.49 23.32
C HIS A 131 5.68 -26.02 22.52
N PRO A 132 5.92 -26.79 21.44
CA PRO A 132 4.86 -27.26 20.54
C PRO A 132 3.80 -28.13 21.22
N GLU A 133 4.14 -28.70 22.38
CA GLU A 133 3.25 -29.49 23.24
C GLU A 133 2.15 -28.64 23.90
N VAL A 134 2.31 -27.32 23.95
CA VAL A 134 1.29 -26.39 24.45
C VAL A 134 0.37 -26.02 23.29
N VAL A 135 -0.84 -26.59 23.31
CA VAL A 135 -1.93 -26.26 22.39
C VAL A 135 -3.13 -25.72 23.17
N ARG A 136 -3.70 -24.60 22.74
CA ARG A 136 -4.87 -23.97 23.37
C ARG A 136 -5.88 -23.49 22.34
N ASP A 137 -7.15 -23.47 22.68
CA ASP A 137 -8.23 -23.07 21.75
C ASP A 137 -8.40 -21.54 21.65
N ALA A 138 -7.53 -20.77 22.30
CA ALA A 138 -7.59 -19.32 22.37
C ALA A 138 -6.18 -18.70 22.40
N PRO A 139 -6.04 -17.45 21.90
CA PRO A 139 -4.80 -16.70 22.04
C PRO A 139 -4.50 -16.44 23.53
N GLY A 140 -3.21 -16.36 23.85
CA GLY A 140 -2.74 -16.10 25.20
C GLY A 140 -1.25 -16.35 25.32
N ASP A 141 -0.72 -16.25 26.54
CA ASP A 141 0.69 -16.51 26.80
C ASP A 141 0.93 -17.98 27.12
N CYS A 142 2.06 -18.50 26.66
CA CYS A 142 2.51 -19.84 26.99
C CYS A 142 2.78 -19.94 28.50
N PRO A 143 2.19 -20.91 29.23
CA PRO A 143 2.38 -21.06 30.67
C PRO A 143 3.80 -21.51 31.05
N ILE A 144 4.60 -21.98 30.08
CA ILE A 144 5.96 -22.47 30.31
C ILE A 144 6.98 -21.34 30.15
N CYS A 145 6.91 -20.58 29.05
CA CYS A 145 7.92 -19.56 28.72
C CYS A 145 7.40 -18.13 28.60
N GLY A 146 6.09 -17.92 28.73
CA GLY A 146 5.48 -16.58 28.66
C GLY A 146 5.47 -15.94 27.27
N MET A 147 5.81 -16.66 26.21
CA MET A 147 5.66 -16.18 24.83
C MET A 147 4.21 -16.27 24.37
N ALA A 148 3.75 -15.30 23.57
CA ALA A 148 2.43 -15.34 22.96
C ALA A 148 2.27 -16.58 22.07
N LEU A 149 1.13 -17.24 22.19
CA LEU A 149 0.76 -18.38 21.34
C LEU A 149 0.43 -17.88 19.93
N GLU A 150 0.86 -18.65 18.93
CA GLU A 150 0.63 -18.37 17.51
C GLU A 150 -0.42 -19.33 16.95
N PRO A 151 -1.28 -18.89 16.01
CA PRO A 151 -2.28 -19.76 15.40
C PRO A 151 -1.60 -20.83 14.56
N LYS A 152 -2.02 -22.08 14.71
CA LYS A 152 -1.37 -23.25 14.09
C LYS A 152 -1.51 -23.29 12.55
N ALA A 153 -2.31 -22.40 11.93
CA ALA A 153 -2.48 -22.30 10.49
C ALA A 153 -2.27 -20.86 9.96
N PRO A 154 -1.44 -20.65 8.92
CA PRO A 154 -1.20 -19.33 8.32
C PRO A 154 -2.30 -18.94 7.31
N VAL A 155 -2.68 -17.66 7.29
CA VAL A 155 -3.60 -17.05 6.32
C VAL A 155 -2.81 -16.00 5.52
N ALA A 156 -2.67 -16.19 4.20
CA ALA A 156 -1.90 -15.32 3.31
C ALA A 156 -2.81 -14.43 2.43
N GLY A 157 -2.40 -13.17 2.17
CA GLY A 157 -3.08 -12.34 1.17
C GLY A 157 -2.56 -10.91 0.96
N GLU A 158 -2.04 -10.63 -0.24
CA GLU A 158 -1.90 -9.32 -0.93
C GLU A 158 -0.89 -8.26 -0.43
N GLU A 159 -0.60 -8.13 0.86
CA GLU A 159 0.19 -6.98 1.37
C GLU A 159 1.70 -7.05 1.05
N ASP A 160 2.29 -8.25 1.05
CA ASP A 160 3.73 -8.49 0.79
C ASP A 160 4.25 -7.89 -0.52
N ASN A 161 3.40 -7.84 -1.55
CA ASN A 161 3.80 -7.36 -2.87
C ASN A 161 3.85 -5.82 -2.97
N ALA A 162 3.12 -5.10 -2.12
CA ALA A 162 3.07 -3.65 -2.17
C ALA A 162 4.36 -3.01 -1.62
N GLU A 163 4.87 -3.51 -0.49
CA GLU A 163 6.13 -3.03 0.10
C GLU A 163 7.32 -3.35 -0.79
N LEU A 164 7.37 -4.57 -1.36
CA LEU A 164 8.42 -4.94 -2.32
C LEU A 164 8.45 -3.99 -3.52
N ARG A 165 7.28 -3.60 -4.05
CA ARG A 165 7.19 -2.64 -5.17
C ARG A 165 7.65 -1.24 -4.76
N ASP A 166 7.29 -0.76 -3.57
CA ASP A 166 7.72 0.55 -3.07
C ASP A 166 9.24 0.60 -2.88
N MET A 167 9.82 -0.40 -2.20
CA MET A 167 11.25 -0.49 -1.95
C MET A 167 12.05 -0.66 -3.25
N THR A 168 11.53 -1.43 -4.21
CA THR A 168 12.15 -1.58 -5.54
C THR A 168 12.16 -0.26 -6.30
N ARG A 169 11.07 0.53 -6.24
CA ARG A 169 11.01 1.85 -6.88
C ARG A 169 12.00 2.83 -6.26
N ARG A 170 12.07 2.88 -4.92
CA ARG A 170 13.03 3.70 -4.19
C ARG A 170 14.47 3.30 -4.50
N PHE A 171 14.76 2.01 -4.57
CA PHE A 171 16.08 1.49 -4.96
C PHE A 171 16.49 1.97 -6.35
N TRP A 172 15.65 1.77 -7.37
CA TRP A 172 16.00 2.18 -8.74
C TRP A 172 16.16 3.69 -8.86
N PHE A 173 15.28 4.46 -8.22
CA PHE A 173 15.42 5.91 -8.16
C PHE A 173 16.73 6.34 -7.48
N ALA A 174 17.08 5.73 -6.34
CA ALA A 174 18.33 5.98 -5.64
C ALA A 174 19.56 5.60 -6.49
N ALA A 175 19.52 4.45 -7.16
CA ALA A 175 20.62 3.96 -8.00
C ALA A 175 20.87 4.88 -9.20
N VAL A 176 19.81 5.32 -9.90
CA VAL A 176 19.92 6.21 -11.06
C VAL A 176 20.59 7.54 -10.69
N LEU A 177 20.38 8.04 -9.47
CA LEU A 177 20.97 9.29 -9.00
C LEU A 177 22.36 9.09 -8.36
N SER A 178 22.56 7.97 -7.66
CA SER A 178 23.81 7.68 -6.96
C SER A 178 24.92 7.22 -7.90
N VAL A 179 24.60 6.58 -9.04
CA VAL A 179 25.61 6.16 -10.02
C VAL A 179 26.32 7.34 -10.68
N PRO A 180 25.63 8.37 -11.21
CA PRO A 180 26.29 9.59 -11.70
C PRO A 180 27.07 10.31 -10.59
N LEU A 181 26.53 10.37 -9.38
CA LEU A 181 27.19 10.98 -8.23
C LEU A 181 28.52 10.28 -7.91
N LEU A 182 28.51 8.93 -7.86
CA LEU A 182 29.71 8.12 -7.68
C LEU A 182 30.70 8.33 -8.83
N ALA A 183 30.22 8.39 -10.07
CA ALA A 183 31.05 8.62 -11.23
C ALA A 183 31.77 9.98 -11.15
N ILE A 184 31.09 11.05 -10.73
CA ILE A 184 31.70 12.38 -10.55
C ILE A 184 32.88 12.32 -9.56
N VAL A 185 32.71 11.64 -8.43
CA VAL A 185 33.76 11.51 -7.40
C VAL A 185 34.92 10.64 -7.89
N MET A 186 34.63 9.49 -8.50
CA MET A 186 35.65 8.57 -9.00
C MET A 186 36.43 9.15 -10.18
N LEU A 187 35.79 9.87 -11.10
CA LEU A 187 36.49 10.51 -12.21
C LEU A 187 37.45 11.60 -11.74
N ASP A 188 37.17 12.27 -10.62
CA ASP A 188 38.07 13.29 -10.08
C ASP A 188 39.33 12.70 -9.42
N MET A 189 39.30 11.42 -9.04
CA MET A 189 40.48 10.69 -8.55
C MET A 189 41.41 10.22 -9.67
N LEU A 190 41.00 10.31 -10.95
CA LEU A 190 41.84 9.92 -12.08
C LEU A 190 43.00 10.91 -12.31
N PRO A 191 44.14 10.43 -12.86
CA PRO A 191 45.24 11.31 -13.25
C PRO A 191 44.75 12.42 -14.17
N GLY A 192 45.05 13.68 -13.82
CA GLY A 192 44.60 14.85 -14.56
C GLY A 192 43.30 15.50 -14.07
N ARG A 193 42.65 14.96 -13.01
CA ARG A 193 41.45 15.53 -12.35
C ARG A 193 40.44 16.14 -13.35
N PRO A 194 39.94 15.33 -14.31
CA PRO A 194 39.17 15.84 -15.44
C PRO A 194 37.91 16.60 -15.03
N ILE A 195 37.29 16.22 -13.91
CA ILE A 195 36.11 16.90 -13.36
C ILE A 195 36.50 18.26 -12.77
N SER A 196 37.49 18.32 -11.88
CA SER A 196 37.96 19.59 -11.31
C SER A 196 38.59 20.53 -12.35
N ALA A 197 39.09 19.99 -13.46
CA ALA A 197 39.58 20.78 -14.59
C ALA A 197 38.44 21.38 -15.43
N ALA A 198 37.30 20.70 -15.52
CA ALA A 198 36.15 21.13 -16.31
C ALA A 198 35.13 21.97 -15.53
N LEU A 199 35.01 21.76 -14.22
CA LEU A 199 33.99 22.36 -13.35
C LEU A 199 34.62 22.99 -12.10
N PRO A 200 34.28 24.25 -11.78
CA PRO A 200 34.65 24.86 -10.50
C PRO A 200 34.12 24.03 -9.32
N GLY A 201 34.91 23.90 -8.25
CA GLY A 201 34.57 23.09 -7.07
C GLY A 201 33.20 23.43 -6.49
N ARG A 202 32.82 24.72 -6.47
CA ARG A 202 31.51 25.16 -5.98
C ARG A 202 30.34 24.63 -6.82
N ILE A 203 30.45 24.69 -8.16
CA ILE A 203 29.41 24.18 -9.06
C ILE A 203 29.28 22.66 -8.90
N ARG A 204 30.41 21.97 -8.80
CA ARG A 204 30.43 20.53 -8.53
C ARG A 204 29.70 20.18 -7.23
N SER A 205 29.99 20.86 -6.12
CA SER A 205 29.30 20.61 -4.84
C SER A 205 27.78 20.80 -4.94
N PHE A 206 27.31 21.76 -5.73
CA PHE A 206 25.87 21.94 -5.98
C PHE A 206 25.26 20.85 -6.85
N ILE A 207 25.99 20.34 -7.86
CA ILE A 207 25.55 19.19 -8.65
C ILE A 207 25.45 17.95 -7.75
N GLU A 208 26.48 17.70 -6.92
CA GLU A 208 26.48 16.58 -5.97
C GLU A 208 25.33 16.68 -4.97
N LEU A 209 25.08 17.87 -4.41
CA LEU A 209 23.92 18.14 -3.56
C LEU A 209 22.59 17.87 -4.29
N GLY A 210 22.46 18.33 -5.53
CA GLY A 210 21.25 18.14 -6.34
C GLY A 210 20.93 16.67 -6.62
N LEU A 211 21.96 15.83 -6.80
CA LEU A 211 21.82 14.39 -6.97
C LEU A 211 21.56 13.67 -5.63
N ALA A 212 22.29 14.03 -4.58
CA ALA A 212 22.23 13.35 -3.29
C ALA A 212 21.00 13.71 -2.46
N ALA A 213 20.50 14.94 -2.54
CA ALA A 213 19.34 15.40 -1.76
C ALA A 213 18.09 14.53 -1.98
N PRO A 214 17.62 14.26 -3.21
CA PRO A 214 16.48 13.38 -3.42
C PRO A 214 16.71 11.95 -2.90
N VAL A 215 17.95 11.42 -2.98
CA VAL A 215 18.28 10.10 -2.42
C VAL A 215 18.20 10.12 -0.89
N CYS A 216 18.87 11.09 -0.26
CA CYS A 216 19.01 11.18 1.19
C CYS A 216 17.73 11.66 1.87
N LEU A 217 16.86 12.42 1.21
CA LEU A 217 15.64 12.96 1.80
C LEU A 217 14.40 12.13 1.46
N TRP A 218 14.26 11.66 0.21
CA TRP A 218 13.08 10.92 -0.22
C TRP A 218 13.30 9.40 -0.15
N SER A 219 14.36 8.87 -0.78
CA SER A 219 14.59 7.41 -0.79
C SER A 219 14.88 6.88 0.61
N ALA A 220 15.68 7.60 1.41
CA ALA A 220 16.04 7.21 2.78
C ALA A 220 14.95 7.49 3.84
N TRP A 221 13.86 8.17 3.47
CA TRP A 221 12.80 8.55 4.42
C TRP A 221 12.31 7.41 5.33
N PRO A 222 12.05 6.19 4.83
CA PRO A 222 11.59 5.08 5.68
C PRO A 222 12.62 4.69 6.74
N PHE A 223 13.91 4.86 6.47
CA PHE A 223 14.98 4.58 7.42
C PHE A 223 15.06 5.61 8.52
N TYR A 224 14.80 6.89 8.24
CA TYR A 224 14.73 7.91 9.29
C TYR A 224 13.54 7.70 10.21
N VAL A 225 12.37 7.38 9.64
CA VAL A 225 11.20 7.03 10.44
C VAL A 225 11.53 5.85 11.38
N ARG A 226 12.24 4.83 10.86
CA ARG A 226 12.72 3.69 11.65
C ARG A 226 13.76 4.05 12.71
N ALA A 227 14.72 4.91 12.38
CA ALA A 227 15.72 5.40 13.31
C ALA A 227 15.09 6.18 14.47
N VAL A 228 14.19 7.12 14.18
CA VAL A 228 13.52 7.94 15.21
C VAL A 228 12.70 7.08 16.15
N ARG A 229 12.01 6.05 15.65
CA ARG A 229 11.29 5.11 16.52
C ARG A 229 12.23 4.24 17.33
N SER A 230 13.28 3.67 16.74
CA SER A 230 14.29 2.92 17.49
C SER A 230 14.87 3.72 18.66
N ILE A 231 15.16 5.01 18.45
CA ILE A 231 15.60 5.93 19.50
C ILE A 231 14.51 6.17 20.55
N ARG A 232 13.27 6.46 20.12
CA ARG A 232 12.13 6.72 21.02
C ARG A 232 11.87 5.55 21.97
N ASN A 233 12.02 4.32 21.50
CA ASN A 233 11.77 3.11 22.29
C ASN A 233 13.01 2.57 22.98
N ARG A 234 14.14 3.29 22.91
CA ARG A 234 15.42 2.91 23.51
C ARG A 234 15.91 1.51 23.08
N SER A 235 15.53 1.06 21.89
CA SER A 235 15.94 -0.22 21.30
C SER A 235 16.83 0.05 20.09
N LEU A 236 18.11 0.37 20.34
CA LEU A 236 19.08 0.70 19.30
C LEU A 236 19.26 -0.46 18.32
N ASN A 237 19.12 -0.18 17.03
CA ASN A 237 19.18 -1.17 15.96
C ASN A 237 19.93 -0.63 14.74
N MET A 238 20.02 -1.45 13.68
CA MET A 238 20.68 -1.12 12.43
C MET A 238 20.18 0.20 11.82
N PHE A 239 18.87 0.48 11.88
CA PHE A 239 18.29 1.70 11.33
C PHE A 239 18.73 2.95 12.08
N THR A 240 18.99 2.86 13.38
CA THR A 240 19.55 3.99 14.14
C THR A 240 20.96 4.34 13.65
N LEU A 241 21.81 3.32 13.42
CA LEU A 241 23.15 3.55 12.88
C LEU A 241 23.11 4.15 11.48
N ILE A 242 22.26 3.59 10.60
CA ILE A 242 22.07 4.08 9.23
C ILE A 242 21.54 5.52 9.24
N GLY A 243 20.45 5.76 9.97
CA GLY A 243 19.79 7.06 10.02
C GLY A 243 20.73 8.14 10.55
N LEU A 244 21.52 7.84 11.58
CA LEU A 244 22.53 8.75 12.10
C LEU A 244 23.65 8.98 11.08
N GLY A 245 24.23 7.93 10.50
CA GLY A 245 25.34 8.03 9.56
C GLY A 245 24.99 8.84 8.31
N VAL A 246 23.85 8.53 7.68
CA VAL A 246 23.37 9.25 6.48
C VAL A 246 23.03 10.70 6.83
N SER A 247 22.36 10.96 7.96
CA SER A 247 22.02 12.33 8.38
C SER A 247 23.28 13.17 8.64
N VAL A 248 24.25 12.63 9.38
CA VAL A 248 25.50 13.35 9.71
C VAL A 248 26.28 13.64 8.43
N ALA A 249 26.48 12.65 7.56
CA ALA A 249 27.19 12.82 6.31
C ALA A 249 26.49 13.85 5.39
N PHE A 250 25.16 13.76 5.28
CA PHE A 250 24.40 14.68 4.44
C PHE A 250 24.40 16.11 4.99
N ILE A 251 24.12 16.31 6.29
CA ILE A 251 24.11 17.64 6.92
C ILE A 251 25.50 18.27 6.86
N TYR A 252 26.55 17.52 7.20
CA TYR A 252 27.92 18.00 7.07
C TYR A 252 28.19 18.49 5.64
N SER A 253 27.80 17.69 4.63
CA SER A 253 28.05 18.01 3.23
C SER A 253 27.25 19.22 2.76
N VAL A 254 26.01 19.39 3.25
CA VAL A 254 25.19 20.59 3.01
C VAL A 254 25.87 21.83 3.59
N VAL A 255 26.37 21.77 4.83
CA VAL A 255 27.08 22.89 5.46
C VAL A 255 28.37 23.20 4.72
N ALA A 256 29.16 22.18 4.35
CA ALA A 256 30.38 22.34 3.55
C ALA A 256 30.12 22.97 2.17
N ALA A 257 29.02 22.62 1.51
CA ALA A 257 28.67 23.16 0.20
C ALA A 257 28.11 24.60 0.25
N LEU A 258 27.28 24.91 1.25
CA LEU A 258 26.59 26.20 1.35
C LEU A 258 27.38 27.26 2.12
N LEU A 259 28.11 26.84 3.15
CA LEU A 259 28.78 27.70 4.13
C LEU A 259 30.25 27.24 4.35
N PRO A 260 31.10 27.25 3.30
CA PRO A 260 32.51 26.85 3.43
C PRO A 260 33.28 27.75 4.41
N ASP A 261 32.80 28.97 4.64
CA ASP A 261 33.44 29.94 5.53
C ASP A 261 33.40 29.59 7.02
N VAL A 262 32.54 28.65 7.42
CA VAL A 262 32.47 28.15 8.79
C VAL A 262 33.64 27.22 9.12
N PHE A 263 34.27 26.63 8.11
CA PHE A 263 35.37 25.69 8.29
C PHE A 263 36.72 26.43 8.37
N PRO A 264 37.68 25.98 9.20
CA PRO A 264 39.02 26.55 9.24
C PRO A 264 39.72 26.45 7.87
N GLU A 265 40.64 27.37 7.59
CA GLU A 265 41.39 27.39 6.31
C GLU A 265 42.13 26.08 6.03
N SER A 266 42.55 25.35 7.07
CA SER A 266 43.19 24.04 6.94
C SER A 266 42.31 22.95 6.33
N PHE A 267 40.98 23.13 6.37
CA PHE A 267 40.00 22.20 5.79
C PHE A 267 39.52 22.64 4.40
N ARG A 268 39.96 23.81 3.92
CA ARG A 268 39.60 24.35 2.61
C ARG A 268 40.67 23.97 1.58
N GLY A 269 40.22 23.54 0.41
CA GLY A 269 41.05 23.31 -0.75
C GLY A 269 41.58 24.61 -1.35
N HIS A 270 42.35 24.49 -2.43
CA HIS A 270 43.03 25.64 -3.06
C HIS A 270 42.03 26.65 -3.66
N GLY A 271 40.78 26.25 -3.93
CA GLY A 271 39.71 27.13 -4.40
C GLY A 271 38.72 27.56 -3.30
N GLY A 272 39.02 27.30 -2.02
CA GLY A 272 38.14 27.62 -0.89
C GLY A 272 37.00 26.61 -0.66
N GLU A 273 36.93 25.54 -1.46
CA GLU A 273 35.97 24.44 -1.29
C GLU A 273 36.32 23.53 -0.10
N VAL A 274 35.29 22.97 0.54
CA VAL A 274 35.44 21.96 1.59
C VAL A 274 35.03 20.61 1.02
N ALA A 275 35.75 19.55 1.39
CA ALA A 275 35.43 18.18 0.95
C ALA A 275 34.01 17.79 1.42
N VAL A 276 33.22 17.22 0.53
CA VAL A 276 31.85 16.77 0.78
C VAL A 276 31.74 15.24 0.73
N TYR A 277 30.72 14.69 1.38
CA TYR A 277 30.47 13.25 1.53
C TYR A 277 29.07 12.87 1.01
N PHE A 278 28.58 13.59 0.00
CA PHE A 278 27.29 13.31 -0.64
C PHE A 278 27.25 11.91 -1.27
N GLU A 279 28.33 11.49 -1.91
CA GLU A 279 28.48 10.15 -2.49
C GLU A 279 28.31 9.07 -1.43
N ALA A 280 29.04 9.17 -0.32
CA ALA A 280 28.98 8.17 0.75
C ALA A 280 27.56 8.01 1.29
N ALA A 281 26.87 9.12 1.56
CA ALA A 281 25.50 9.09 2.05
C ALA A 281 24.53 8.42 1.04
N ALA A 282 24.61 8.81 -0.24
CA ALA A 282 23.71 8.30 -1.28
C ALA A 282 23.97 6.82 -1.63
N VAL A 283 25.24 6.40 -1.70
CA VAL A 283 25.62 5.02 -1.96
C VAL A 283 25.21 4.11 -0.81
N ILE A 284 25.42 4.53 0.44
CA ILE A 284 24.94 3.78 1.63
C ILE A 284 23.43 3.55 1.54
N VAL A 285 22.65 4.60 1.29
CA VAL A 285 21.18 4.49 1.14
C VAL A 285 20.80 3.51 0.02
N THR A 286 21.48 3.60 -1.12
CA THR A 286 21.22 2.74 -2.29
C THR A 286 21.49 1.27 -1.99
N LEU A 287 22.61 0.95 -1.33
CA LEU A 287 22.98 -0.41 -0.97
C LEU A 287 22.05 -1.00 0.09
N ILE A 288 21.58 -0.20 1.04
CA ILE A 288 20.61 -0.64 2.04
C ILE A 288 19.26 -0.94 1.40
N LEU A 289 18.79 -0.08 0.47
CA LEU A 289 17.58 -0.34 -0.29
C LEU A 289 17.69 -1.62 -1.11
N LEU A 290 18.86 -1.88 -1.73
CA LEU A 290 19.11 -3.14 -2.41
C LEU A 290 18.98 -4.33 -1.45
N GLY A 291 19.58 -4.25 -0.26
CA GLY A 291 19.46 -5.29 0.77
C GLY A 291 18.01 -5.58 1.16
N GLN A 292 17.20 -4.53 1.39
CA GLN A 292 15.78 -4.67 1.70
C GLN A 292 14.99 -5.30 0.55
N VAL A 293 15.28 -4.94 -0.70
CA VAL A 293 14.63 -5.56 -1.87
C VAL A 293 14.97 -7.04 -1.98
N LEU A 294 16.24 -7.41 -1.77
CA LEU A 294 16.68 -8.81 -1.80
C LEU A 294 16.04 -9.62 -0.66
N GLU A 295 15.97 -9.06 0.54
CA GLU A 295 15.33 -9.66 1.71
C GLU A 295 13.83 -9.93 1.48
N LEU A 296 13.08 -8.89 1.08
CA LEU A 296 11.64 -9.01 0.81
C LEU A 296 11.36 -10.00 -0.32
N ARG A 297 12.19 -9.98 -1.37
CA ARG A 297 12.06 -10.93 -2.48
C ARG A 297 12.31 -12.36 -2.02
N ALA A 298 13.30 -12.61 -1.19
CA ALA A 298 13.57 -13.95 -0.65
C ALA A 298 12.40 -14.46 0.21
N ARG A 299 11.87 -13.63 1.12
CA ARG A 299 10.73 -14.00 1.99
C ARG A 299 9.46 -14.33 1.18
N SER A 300 9.12 -13.49 0.20
CA SER A 300 7.92 -13.72 -0.64
C SER A 300 7.98 -15.05 -1.42
N GLN A 301 9.17 -15.47 -1.87
CA GLN A 301 9.32 -16.71 -2.63
C GLN A 301 9.10 -17.95 -1.76
N THR A 302 9.57 -17.94 -0.52
CA THR A 302 9.36 -19.04 0.43
C THR A 302 7.89 -19.17 0.83
N SER A 303 7.21 -18.05 1.09
CA SER A 303 5.80 -18.04 1.46
C SER A 303 4.91 -18.62 0.35
N LEU A 304 5.17 -18.26 -0.91
CA LEU A 304 4.42 -18.76 -2.07
C LEU A 304 4.61 -20.27 -2.30
N ALA A 305 5.78 -20.82 -1.98
CA ALA A 305 6.03 -22.25 -2.13
C ALA A 305 5.25 -23.07 -1.09
N VAL A 306 5.23 -22.62 0.16
CA VAL A 306 4.42 -23.23 1.24
C VAL A 306 2.93 -23.10 0.93
N GLU A 307 2.48 -21.94 0.46
CA GLU A 307 1.08 -21.72 0.07
C GLU A 307 0.65 -22.68 -1.04
N LYS A 308 1.48 -22.89 -2.08
CA LYS A 308 1.17 -23.84 -3.15
C LYS A 308 1.03 -25.27 -2.65
N LEU A 309 1.83 -25.68 -1.67
CA LEU A 309 1.69 -27.00 -1.04
C LEU A 309 0.39 -27.10 -0.23
N MET A 310 0.02 -26.05 0.51
CA MET A 310 -1.25 -26.02 1.24
C MET A 310 -2.47 -25.96 0.31
N GLY A 311 -2.37 -25.29 -0.84
CA GLY A 311 -3.41 -25.25 -1.87
C GLY A 311 -3.60 -26.58 -2.61
N LEU A 312 -2.67 -27.53 -2.47
CA LEU A 312 -2.80 -28.88 -3.00
C LEU A 312 -3.70 -29.76 -2.13
N ALA A 313 -3.90 -29.48 -0.85
CA ALA A 313 -4.86 -30.19 -0.03
C ALA A 313 -6.30 -30.00 -0.57
N ALA A 314 -7.14 -31.04 -0.45
CA ALA A 314 -8.57 -30.87 -0.70
C ALA A 314 -9.16 -29.95 0.40
N LYS A 315 -10.26 -29.24 0.11
CA LYS A 315 -10.97 -28.42 1.12
C LYS A 315 -12.30 -29.06 1.53
N SER A 316 -12.78 -30.01 0.75
CA SER A 316 -14.04 -30.72 0.95
C SER A 316 -13.84 -32.18 0.59
N ALA A 317 -14.60 -33.05 1.24
CA ALA A 317 -14.68 -34.46 0.92
C ALA A 317 -16.12 -34.83 0.60
N ARG A 318 -16.32 -35.80 -0.29
CA ARG A 318 -17.64 -36.35 -0.57
C ARG A 318 -17.88 -37.58 0.28
N ARG A 319 -18.75 -37.44 1.28
CA ARG A 319 -19.16 -38.54 2.16
C ARG A 319 -20.32 -39.31 1.57
N VAL A 320 -20.26 -40.63 1.67
CA VAL A 320 -21.34 -41.57 1.36
C VAL A 320 -21.99 -41.96 2.70
N ASN A 321 -23.26 -41.64 2.87
CA ASN A 321 -24.03 -42.00 4.06
C ASN A 321 -24.50 -43.47 3.96
N ASP A 322 -24.99 -44.04 5.07
CA ASP A 322 -25.40 -45.46 5.15
C ASP A 322 -26.57 -45.81 4.23
N ASP A 323 -27.37 -44.82 3.82
CA ASP A 323 -28.46 -44.93 2.85
C ASP A 323 -27.99 -44.92 1.38
N GLY A 324 -26.68 -44.77 1.14
CA GLY A 324 -26.08 -44.66 -0.18
C GLY A 324 -26.13 -43.27 -0.81
N SER A 325 -26.64 -42.25 -0.09
CA SER A 325 -26.63 -40.86 -0.55
C SER A 325 -25.23 -40.25 -0.48
N GLU A 326 -24.90 -39.38 -1.45
CA GLU A 326 -23.64 -38.63 -1.50
C GLU A 326 -23.86 -37.20 -1.00
N GLN A 327 -23.00 -36.73 -0.11
CA GLN A 327 -23.00 -35.34 0.36
C GLN A 327 -21.57 -34.79 0.38
N ASP A 328 -21.38 -33.59 -0.17
CA ASP A 328 -20.13 -32.86 -0.04
C ASP A 328 -20.09 -32.17 1.34
N VAL A 329 -19.07 -32.50 2.12
CA VAL A 329 -18.85 -31.98 3.47
C VAL A 329 -17.48 -31.28 3.55
N PRO A 330 -17.34 -30.24 4.38
CA PRO A 330 -16.03 -29.67 4.66
C PRO A 330 -15.13 -30.73 5.31
N LEU A 331 -13.83 -30.64 5.08
CA LEU A 331 -12.86 -31.63 5.52
C LEU A 331 -12.87 -31.82 7.06
N ASP A 332 -13.14 -30.74 7.79
CA ASP A 332 -13.24 -30.74 9.26
C ASP A 332 -14.43 -31.57 9.80
N ALA A 333 -15.42 -31.86 8.96
CA ALA A 333 -16.57 -32.68 9.31
C ALA A 333 -16.37 -34.18 9.01
N VAL A 334 -15.22 -34.56 8.46
CA VAL A 334 -14.87 -35.96 8.16
C VAL A 334 -14.33 -36.62 9.42
N GLN A 335 -14.87 -37.79 9.77
CA GLN A 335 -14.41 -38.59 10.92
C GLN A 335 -13.84 -39.93 10.47
N ALA A 336 -12.96 -40.51 11.30
CA ALA A 336 -12.42 -41.85 11.07
C ALA A 336 -13.56 -42.88 10.95
N GLY A 337 -13.54 -43.68 9.88
CA GLY A 337 -14.58 -44.66 9.55
C GLY A 337 -15.66 -44.15 8.59
N ASN A 338 -15.65 -42.87 8.20
CA ASN A 338 -16.53 -42.37 7.13
C ASN A 338 -16.16 -42.98 5.77
N ARG A 339 -17.17 -43.35 4.97
CA ARG A 339 -16.97 -43.77 3.58
C ARG A 339 -16.93 -42.55 2.68
N LEU A 340 -15.80 -42.33 2.02
CA LEU A 340 -15.63 -41.21 1.09
C LEU A 340 -15.55 -41.73 -0.34
N ARG A 341 -16.17 -41.00 -1.27
CA ARG A 341 -16.11 -41.34 -2.70
C ARG A 341 -15.21 -40.33 -3.42
N VAL A 342 -14.12 -40.84 -3.99
CA VAL A 342 -13.16 -40.06 -4.80
C VAL A 342 -13.33 -40.46 -6.26
N ARG A 343 -13.69 -39.51 -7.13
CA ARG A 343 -13.82 -39.75 -8.57
C ARG A 343 -12.45 -39.67 -9.26
N PRO A 344 -12.25 -40.29 -10.44
CA PRO A 344 -11.03 -40.12 -11.20
C PRO A 344 -10.75 -38.63 -11.47
N GLY A 345 -9.58 -38.15 -11.04
CA GLY A 345 -9.15 -36.75 -11.15
C GLY A 345 -9.45 -35.87 -9.93
N GLU A 346 -10.18 -36.37 -8.93
CA GLU A 346 -10.34 -35.68 -7.65
C GLU A 346 -9.14 -35.94 -6.72
N LYS A 347 -8.86 -34.97 -5.85
CA LYS A 347 -7.81 -35.08 -4.84
C LYS A 347 -8.29 -36.02 -3.72
N VAL A 348 -7.40 -36.87 -3.22
CA VAL A 348 -7.67 -37.67 -2.02
C VAL A 348 -7.74 -36.72 -0.81
N PRO A 349 -8.87 -36.65 -0.08
CA PRO A 349 -9.09 -35.59 0.89
C PRO A 349 -8.39 -35.81 2.24
N VAL A 350 -8.26 -37.06 2.68
CA VAL A 350 -7.65 -37.47 3.96
C VAL A 350 -6.92 -38.80 3.78
N ASP A 351 -5.94 -39.08 4.64
CA ASP A 351 -5.17 -40.34 4.66
C ASP A 351 -5.96 -41.55 5.18
#